data_AF-A0A815GDV3-F1
#
_entry.id   AF-A0A815GDV3-F1
#
_cell.length_a   1.000
_cell.length_b   1.000
_cell.length_c   1.000
_cell.angle_alpha   90.00
_cell.angle_beta   90.00
_cell.angle_gamma   90.00
#
_symmetry.space_group_name_H-M   'P 1'
#
loop_
_entity.id
_entity.type
_entity.pdbx_description
1 polymer ?
#
loop_
_entity_poly.entity_id
_entity_poly.type
_entity_poly.pdbx_seq_one_letter_code
_entity_poly.pdbx_strand_id
1 'polypeptide(L)'
;MATNQQLTTIKCLILDHFITFNELSSIISYTPDLRRLHFSHRHERDTTIGSMSSIALTNLTYLSLRIFSLNFHDFEIFIGKIHSKLITLSVNISSNDFTYLDAYRWERLILQHLSQLERFSFQYLDHVDNEHRYFEGLNQFFSPFWIKRQWIFDVKIVDEGIVYVVHPYKKRWYEYTDERMVNSSTDLCQCHRLILNITSCDEFNELMKIEIQRILTVVQLYHLEIHDIEMAVDKLLEIIDLFPNLISIKIDSLSLTQANVSCKKIVNISQSTKNTDKITKFYLDNITEMKEVYLLMKLCPHLTYLRIDSLGGIDAELFVEEILKKINQECHDSLRWLCFFDLDADEEMIKTLELIDSKKLLRDYTIKRVVEHIYLHWK
;
A
#
# COMPACT_ATOMS: atom_id res chain seq x y z
N MET A 1 -8.95 32.20 -43.64
CA MET A 1 -7.54 32.57 -43.93
C MET A 1 -6.66 31.62 -43.14
N ALA A 2 -5.95 30.74 -43.84
CA ALA A 2 -5.07 29.73 -43.24
C ALA A 2 -3.77 30.39 -42.78
N THR A 3 -3.44 30.29 -41.49
CA THR A 3 -2.12 30.63 -40.97
C THR A 3 -1.24 29.39 -41.08
N ASN A 4 -0.04 29.56 -41.66
CA ASN A 4 1.03 28.57 -41.63
C ASN A 4 1.44 28.31 -40.17
N GLN A 5 0.70 27.47 -39.45
CA GLN A 5 1.09 27.03 -38.12
C GLN A 5 2.25 26.05 -38.29
N GLN A 6 3.46 26.48 -37.90
CA GLN A 6 4.59 25.56 -37.74
C GLN A 6 4.20 24.53 -36.67
N LEU A 7 3.87 23.33 -37.10
CA LEU A 7 3.61 22.21 -36.22
C LEU A 7 4.94 21.75 -35.61
N THR A 8 4.94 21.52 -34.30
CA THR A 8 6.14 21.11 -33.58
C THR A 8 6.32 19.60 -33.67
N THR A 9 7.57 19.12 -33.58
CA THR A 9 7.91 17.70 -33.51
C THR A 9 7.94 17.17 -32.07
N ILE A 10 7.29 17.88 -31.14
CA ILE A 10 7.32 17.54 -29.71
C ILE A 10 6.55 16.23 -29.49
N LYS A 11 7.25 15.24 -28.92
CA LYS A 11 6.68 13.92 -28.59
C LYS A 11 6.35 13.75 -27.10
N CYS A 12 6.98 14.57 -26.26
CA CYS A 12 6.81 14.54 -24.81
C CYS A 12 6.62 15.96 -24.31
N LEU A 13 5.52 16.23 -23.63
CA LEU A 13 5.19 17.52 -23.08
C LEU A 13 4.87 17.37 -21.60
N ILE A 14 5.59 18.13 -20.78
CA ILE A 14 5.41 18.18 -19.32
C ILE A 14 5.10 19.63 -18.97
N LEU A 15 3.90 19.87 -18.46
CA LEU A 15 3.41 21.17 -18.03
C LEU A 15 3.32 21.14 -16.51
N ASP A 16 4.43 21.50 -15.86
CA ASP A 16 4.55 21.54 -14.39
C ASP A 16 4.05 22.87 -13.81
N HIS A 17 2.91 23.32 -14.30
CA HIS A 17 2.17 24.46 -13.79
C HIS A 17 0.69 24.24 -14.05
N PHE A 18 -0.15 25.00 -13.35
CA PHE A 18 -1.59 24.93 -13.52
C PHE A 18 -2.00 25.61 -14.82
N ILE A 19 -2.72 24.88 -15.66
CA ILE A 19 -3.27 25.37 -16.92
C ILE A 19 -4.78 25.10 -16.98
N THR A 20 -5.50 25.96 -17.69
CA THR A 20 -6.89 25.73 -18.08
C THR A 20 -7.00 24.79 -19.27
N PHE A 21 -8.18 24.22 -19.51
CA PHE A 21 -8.42 23.37 -20.68
C PHE A 21 -8.26 24.13 -22.01
N ASN A 22 -8.60 25.42 -22.06
CA ASN A 22 -8.39 26.24 -23.25
C ASN A 22 -6.90 26.47 -23.56
N GLU A 23 -6.09 26.74 -22.54
CA GLU A 23 -4.64 26.87 -22.70
C GLU A 23 -4.04 25.54 -23.14
N LEU A 24 -4.42 24.43 -22.49
CA LEU A 24 -4.00 23.09 -22.89
C LEU A 24 -4.38 22.82 -24.35
N SER A 25 -5.64 23.03 -24.72
CA SER A 25 -6.17 22.86 -26.09
C SER A 25 -5.34 23.64 -27.10
N SER A 26 -5.03 24.89 -26.77
CA SER A 26 -4.22 25.75 -27.63
C SER A 26 -2.82 25.16 -27.80
N ILE A 27 -2.15 24.75 -26.72
CA ILE A 27 -0.80 24.18 -26.77
C ILE A 27 -0.78 22.86 -27.55
N ILE A 28 -1.68 21.93 -27.26
CA ILE A 28 -1.66 20.60 -27.88
C ILE A 28 -2.11 20.61 -29.34
N SER A 29 -2.84 21.65 -29.79
CA SER A 29 -3.16 21.82 -31.22
C SER A 29 -1.91 22.00 -32.10
N TYR A 30 -0.79 22.44 -31.53
CA TYR A 30 0.50 22.58 -32.24
C TYR A 30 1.44 21.37 -32.07
N THR A 31 0.99 20.28 -31.40
CA THR A 31 1.82 19.10 -31.10
C THR A 31 1.17 17.79 -31.61
N PRO A 32 0.92 17.63 -32.93
CA PRO A 32 0.19 16.47 -33.47
C PRO A 32 0.90 15.11 -33.25
N ASP A 33 2.22 15.12 -33.08
CA ASP A 33 3.04 13.92 -32.84
C ASP A 33 3.21 13.59 -31.35
N LEU A 34 2.47 14.25 -30.47
CA LEU A 34 2.57 14.08 -29.03
C LEU A 34 2.23 12.63 -28.63
N ARG A 35 3.17 12.00 -27.93
CA ARG A 35 3.04 10.62 -27.42
C ARG A 35 2.82 10.56 -25.93
N ARG A 36 3.38 11.53 -25.20
CA ARG A 36 3.32 11.63 -23.75
C ARG A 36 2.92 13.04 -23.34
N LEU A 37 1.89 13.13 -22.51
CA LEU A 37 1.42 14.38 -21.93
C LEU A 37 1.38 14.24 -20.40
N HIS A 38 1.98 15.19 -19.71
CA HIS A 38 1.83 15.38 -18.27
C HIS A 38 1.39 16.82 -18.02
N PHE A 39 0.33 17.02 -17.23
CA PHE A 39 -0.04 18.36 -16.77
C PHE A 39 -0.82 18.35 -15.47
N SER A 40 -0.88 19.53 -14.84
CA SER A 40 -1.67 19.78 -13.64
C SER A 40 -2.82 20.76 -13.95
N HIS A 41 -4.01 20.48 -13.41
CA HIS A 41 -5.20 21.34 -13.48
C HIS A 41 -5.62 21.78 -12.07
N ARG A 42 -5.67 23.08 -11.84
CA ARG A 42 -6.13 23.69 -10.58
C ARG A 42 -6.83 25.00 -10.87
N HIS A 43 -8.03 24.90 -11.41
CA HIS A 43 -8.82 26.09 -11.63
C HIS A 43 -10.29 25.79 -11.35
N GLU A 44 -10.72 26.12 -10.13
CA GLU A 44 -12.08 25.86 -9.58
C GLU A 44 -13.21 26.47 -10.43
N ARG A 45 -12.88 27.46 -11.26
CA ARG A 45 -13.82 28.15 -12.16
C ARG A 45 -13.58 27.89 -13.63
N ASP A 46 -12.78 26.88 -13.97
CA ASP A 46 -12.54 26.55 -15.37
C ASP A 46 -13.75 25.83 -15.97
N THR A 47 -14.72 26.62 -16.44
CA THR A 47 -15.92 26.15 -17.15
C THR A 47 -15.64 25.90 -18.63
N THR A 48 -14.39 26.07 -19.09
CA THR A 48 -14.06 26.08 -20.50
C THR A 48 -14.02 24.70 -21.13
N ILE A 49 -14.09 23.64 -20.32
CA ILE A 49 -14.12 22.27 -20.82
C ILE A 49 -15.28 22.00 -21.76
N GLY A 50 -16.45 22.58 -21.51
CA GLY A 50 -17.60 22.47 -22.41
C GLY A 50 -17.30 23.06 -23.79
N SER A 51 -16.59 24.19 -23.84
CA SER A 51 -16.18 24.88 -25.06
C SER A 51 -14.95 24.31 -25.77
N MET A 52 -14.19 23.42 -25.12
CA MET A 52 -13.01 22.81 -25.71
C MET A 52 -13.38 22.04 -26.98
N SER A 53 -12.71 22.31 -28.09
CA SER A 53 -12.91 21.52 -29.32
C SER A 53 -12.32 20.12 -29.16
N SER A 54 -12.85 19.12 -29.84
CA SER A 54 -12.24 17.78 -29.86
C SER A 54 -10.85 17.85 -30.51
N ILE A 55 -9.88 17.14 -29.93
CA ILE A 55 -8.50 17.15 -30.41
C ILE A 55 -8.06 15.72 -30.68
N ALA A 56 -7.66 15.49 -31.94
CA ALA A 56 -7.19 14.19 -32.39
C ALA A 56 -5.72 13.99 -32.02
N LEU A 57 -5.47 13.56 -30.78
CA LEU A 57 -4.13 13.16 -30.31
C LEU A 57 -3.87 11.68 -30.63
N THR A 58 -3.86 11.37 -31.93
CA THR A 58 -3.83 9.98 -32.44
C THR A 58 -2.60 9.17 -32.03
N ASN A 59 -1.50 9.85 -31.69
CA ASN A 59 -0.23 9.26 -31.27
C ASN A 59 -0.07 9.22 -29.73
N LEU A 60 -0.99 9.82 -28.97
CA LEU A 60 -0.89 9.89 -27.53
C LEU A 60 -1.14 8.51 -26.92
N THR A 61 -0.12 8.00 -26.23
CA THR A 61 -0.12 6.67 -25.61
C THR A 61 0.03 6.74 -24.09
N TYR A 62 0.52 7.87 -23.57
CA TYR A 62 0.70 8.10 -22.15
C TYR A 62 0.08 9.44 -21.75
N LEU A 63 -0.75 9.41 -20.72
CA LEU A 63 -1.34 10.60 -20.11
C LEU A 63 -1.18 10.54 -18.59
N SER A 64 -0.65 11.62 -18.03
CA SER A 64 -0.54 11.81 -16.59
C SER A 64 -1.15 13.14 -16.18
N LEU A 65 -2.05 13.09 -15.19
CA LEU A 65 -2.90 14.20 -14.81
C LEU A 65 -2.82 14.40 -13.30
N ARG A 66 -2.63 15.63 -12.86
CA ARG A 66 -2.85 16.03 -11.47
C ARG A 66 -4.01 17.01 -11.41
N ILE A 67 -5.07 16.65 -10.70
CA ILE A 67 -6.36 17.35 -10.73
C ILE A 67 -6.69 17.83 -9.33
N PHE A 68 -6.97 19.12 -9.17
CA PHE A 68 -7.26 19.71 -7.86
C PHE A 68 -8.71 20.16 -7.65
N SER A 69 -9.47 20.40 -8.72
CA SER A 69 -10.80 21.00 -8.60
C SER A 69 -11.77 20.60 -9.71
N LEU A 70 -11.40 19.61 -10.52
CA LEU A 70 -12.23 19.13 -11.61
C LEU A 70 -13.12 18.00 -11.11
N ASN A 71 -14.43 18.16 -11.23
CA ASN A 71 -15.36 17.06 -10.96
C ASN A 71 -15.21 15.93 -12.01
N PHE A 72 -15.70 14.74 -11.69
CA PHE A 72 -15.60 13.58 -12.56
C PHE A 72 -16.31 13.76 -13.89
N HIS A 73 -17.44 14.47 -13.91
CA HIS A 73 -18.21 14.68 -15.14
C HIS A 73 -17.41 15.46 -16.18
N ASP A 74 -16.76 16.53 -15.74
CA ASP A 74 -15.88 17.32 -16.58
C ASP A 74 -14.65 16.50 -16.98
N PHE A 75 -14.08 15.69 -16.08
CA PHE A 75 -13.03 14.74 -16.44
C PHE A 75 -13.45 13.75 -17.54
N GLU A 76 -14.66 13.19 -17.47
CA GLU A 76 -15.20 12.32 -18.52
C GLU A 76 -15.30 13.05 -19.86
N ILE A 77 -15.80 14.30 -19.85
CA ILE A 77 -15.87 15.13 -21.05
C ILE A 77 -14.47 15.34 -21.64
N PHE A 78 -13.47 15.64 -20.81
CA PHE A 78 -12.09 15.80 -21.26
C PHE A 78 -11.57 14.54 -21.93
N ILE A 79 -11.67 13.39 -21.26
CA ILE A 79 -11.25 12.09 -21.79
C ILE A 79 -11.98 11.77 -23.11
N GLY A 80 -13.28 12.08 -23.18
CA GLY A 80 -14.06 11.91 -24.41
C GLY A 80 -13.61 12.79 -25.57
N LYS A 81 -13.06 13.98 -25.30
CA LYS A 81 -12.55 14.91 -26.32
C LYS A 81 -11.14 14.62 -26.79
N ILE A 82 -10.34 13.89 -26.00
CA ILE A 82 -8.98 13.46 -26.39
C ILE A 82 -9.03 12.13 -27.14
N HIS A 83 -9.26 12.18 -28.44
CA HIS A 83 -9.29 10.98 -29.28
C HIS A 83 -7.87 10.40 -29.38
N SER A 84 -7.60 9.37 -28.59
CA SER A 84 -6.25 8.87 -28.34
C SER A 84 -6.21 7.34 -28.24
N LYS A 85 -5.02 6.78 -28.41
CA LYS A 85 -4.73 5.34 -28.24
C LYS A 85 -3.99 5.15 -26.92
N LEU A 86 -4.59 5.63 -25.83
CA LEU A 86 -3.95 5.61 -24.53
C LEU A 86 -3.71 4.17 -24.06
N ILE A 87 -2.43 3.87 -23.83
CA ILE A 87 -1.96 2.62 -23.25
C ILE A 87 -1.78 2.80 -21.74
N THR A 88 -1.40 4.01 -21.30
CA THR A 88 -1.15 4.33 -19.89
C THR A 88 -1.86 5.61 -19.48
N LEU A 89 -2.63 5.52 -18.39
CA LEU A 89 -3.30 6.64 -17.74
C LEU A 89 -2.89 6.67 -16.26
N SER A 90 -2.34 7.80 -15.84
CA SER A 90 -2.01 8.07 -14.44
C SER A 90 -2.77 9.31 -13.97
N VAL A 91 -3.57 9.17 -12.93
CA VAL A 91 -4.42 10.24 -12.42
C VAL A 91 -4.17 10.41 -10.93
N ASN A 92 -3.85 11.63 -10.53
CA ASN A 92 -3.74 12.03 -9.14
C ASN A 92 -4.79 13.12 -8.88
N ILE A 93 -5.84 12.76 -8.17
CA ILE A 93 -6.97 13.62 -7.81
C ILE A 93 -6.73 14.15 -6.40
N SER A 94 -6.93 15.45 -6.21
CA SER A 94 -7.01 16.12 -4.93
C SER A 94 -8.29 16.96 -4.95
N SER A 95 -9.46 16.33 -4.78
CA SER A 95 -10.77 16.94 -5.01
C SER A 95 -11.81 16.36 -4.07
N ASN A 96 -12.79 17.16 -3.67
CA ASN A 96 -13.90 16.75 -2.81
C ASN A 96 -15.03 16.02 -3.59
N ASP A 97 -14.85 15.78 -4.89
CA ASP A 97 -15.82 15.03 -5.68
C ASP A 97 -15.69 13.52 -5.47
N PHE A 98 -16.46 12.99 -4.53
CA PHE A 98 -16.50 11.57 -4.22
C PHE A 98 -16.91 10.68 -5.41
N THR A 99 -17.45 11.25 -6.50
CA THR A 99 -17.81 10.44 -7.68
C THR A 99 -16.59 9.86 -8.41
N TYR A 100 -15.36 10.31 -8.09
CA TYR A 100 -14.12 9.62 -8.45
C TYR A 100 -13.94 8.25 -7.79
N LEU A 101 -14.67 7.97 -6.71
CA LEU A 101 -14.67 6.68 -6.02
C LEU A 101 -15.79 5.74 -6.50
N ASP A 102 -16.53 6.11 -7.56
CA ASP A 102 -17.48 5.21 -8.25
C ASP A 102 -16.73 4.35 -9.28
N ALA A 103 -16.50 3.08 -8.94
CA ALA A 103 -15.75 2.16 -9.78
C ALA A 103 -16.50 1.81 -11.08
N TYR A 104 -17.84 1.80 -11.07
CA TYR A 104 -18.64 1.53 -12.26
C TYR A 104 -18.57 2.67 -13.27
N ARG A 105 -18.49 3.91 -12.77
CA ARG A 105 -18.32 5.08 -13.63
C ARG A 105 -16.97 5.08 -14.33
N TRP A 106 -15.90 4.77 -13.59
CA TRP A 106 -14.58 4.51 -14.18
C TRP A 106 -14.61 3.37 -15.20
N GLU A 107 -15.23 2.24 -14.88
CA GLU A 107 -15.36 1.10 -15.80
C GLU A 107 -16.06 1.51 -17.11
N ARG A 108 -17.17 2.26 -17.05
CA ARG A 108 -17.86 2.77 -18.24
C ARG A 108 -16.96 3.69 -19.06
N LEU A 109 -16.32 4.67 -18.42
CA LEU A 109 -15.41 5.62 -19.08
C LEU A 109 -14.29 4.87 -19.83
N ILE A 110 -13.70 3.88 -19.18
CA ILE A 110 -12.59 3.09 -19.73
C ILE A 110 -13.06 2.24 -20.91
N LEU A 111 -14.19 1.54 -20.77
CA LEU A 111 -14.75 0.74 -21.86
C LEU A 111 -15.15 1.59 -23.07
N GLN A 112 -15.65 2.80 -22.84
CA GLN A 112 -16.11 3.70 -23.91
C GLN A 112 -14.96 4.42 -24.62
N HIS A 113 -13.99 4.94 -23.87
CA HIS A 113 -13.00 5.88 -24.41
C HIS A 113 -11.56 5.38 -24.36
N LEU A 114 -11.25 4.38 -23.53
CA LEU A 114 -9.87 3.94 -23.25
C LEU A 114 -9.71 2.42 -23.48
N SER A 115 -10.24 1.92 -24.59
CA SER A 115 -10.29 0.48 -24.91
C SER A 115 -8.90 -0.19 -25.05
N GLN A 116 -7.84 0.59 -25.27
CA GLN A 116 -6.45 0.12 -25.40
C GLN A 116 -5.64 0.30 -24.10
N LEU A 117 -6.29 0.70 -23.00
CA LEU A 117 -5.60 0.94 -21.74
C LEU A 117 -5.05 -0.37 -21.20
N GLU A 118 -3.74 -0.41 -20.98
CA GLU A 118 -3.04 -1.55 -20.38
C GLU A 118 -2.59 -1.25 -18.96
N ARG A 119 -2.30 0.03 -18.66
CA ARG A 119 -1.85 0.49 -17.35
C ARG A 119 -2.70 1.64 -16.86
N PHE A 120 -3.24 1.48 -15.66
CA PHE A 120 -3.96 2.52 -14.95
C PHE A 120 -3.35 2.69 -13.56
N SER A 121 -3.12 3.94 -13.20
CA SER A 121 -2.72 4.36 -11.86
C SER A 121 -3.67 5.44 -11.41
N PHE A 122 -4.35 5.20 -10.30
CA PHE A 122 -5.27 6.15 -9.71
C PHE A 122 -4.85 6.46 -8.28
N GLN A 123 -4.71 7.75 -7.98
CA GLN A 123 -4.48 8.26 -6.65
C GLN A 123 -5.57 9.27 -6.33
N TYR A 124 -6.34 9.04 -5.28
CA TYR A 124 -7.30 10.01 -4.76
C TYR A 124 -6.80 10.55 -3.43
N LEU A 125 -6.79 11.86 -3.29
CA LEU A 125 -6.48 12.60 -2.09
C LEU A 125 -7.70 13.44 -1.71
N ASP A 126 -8.18 13.26 -0.49
CA ASP A 126 -9.24 14.08 0.10
C ASP A 126 -8.75 14.75 1.37
N HIS A 127 -9.26 15.94 1.63
CA HIS A 127 -9.13 16.66 2.89
C HIS A 127 -10.54 16.79 3.45
N VAL A 128 -10.88 15.90 4.39
CA VAL A 128 -12.26 15.68 4.82
C VAL A 128 -12.81 16.93 5.53
N ASP A 129 -13.81 17.57 4.91
CA ASP A 129 -14.78 18.41 5.61
C ASP A 129 -16.05 17.56 5.84
N ASN A 130 -16.11 16.86 6.97
CA ASN A 130 -17.31 16.34 7.65
C ASN A 130 -18.34 15.42 6.92
N GLU A 131 -18.16 15.00 5.67
CA GLU A 131 -19.18 14.18 4.96
C GLU A 131 -18.88 12.68 4.83
N HIS A 132 -19.68 11.88 5.52
CA HIS A 132 -19.47 10.47 5.87
C HIS A 132 -19.66 9.43 4.73
N ARG A 133 -19.56 9.81 3.44
CA ARG A 133 -19.96 8.95 2.29
C ARG A 133 -18.82 8.27 1.53
N TYR A 134 -17.56 8.47 1.92
CA TYR A 134 -16.39 8.11 1.10
C TYR A 134 -16.18 6.61 0.86
N PHE A 135 -16.62 5.74 1.79
CA PHE A 135 -16.19 4.35 1.79
C PHE A 135 -17.12 3.39 1.04
N GLU A 136 -18.40 3.75 0.82
CA GLU A 136 -19.40 2.86 0.21
C GLU A 136 -19.04 2.44 -1.23
N GLY A 137 -18.35 3.31 -1.98
CA GLY A 137 -17.92 3.05 -3.35
C GLY A 137 -16.69 2.15 -3.48
N LEU A 138 -15.85 2.04 -2.43
CA LEU A 138 -14.52 1.43 -2.54
C LEU A 138 -14.57 -0.08 -2.78
N ASN A 139 -15.61 -0.75 -2.26
CA ASN A 139 -15.85 -2.17 -2.52
C ASN A 139 -16.15 -2.49 -4.00
N GLN A 140 -16.50 -1.50 -4.81
CA GLN A 140 -16.82 -1.70 -6.22
C GLN A 140 -15.56 -1.94 -7.07
N PHE A 141 -14.37 -1.52 -6.59
CA PHE A 141 -13.08 -1.78 -7.24
C PHE A 141 -12.61 -3.25 -7.15
N PHE A 142 -13.45 -4.13 -6.61
CA PHE A 142 -13.29 -5.59 -6.57
C PHE A 142 -14.15 -6.33 -7.58
N SER A 143 -14.84 -5.62 -8.48
CA SER A 143 -15.58 -6.29 -9.54
C SER A 143 -14.61 -7.12 -10.42
N PRO A 144 -15.10 -8.17 -11.12
CA PRO A 144 -14.28 -8.97 -12.03
C PRO A 144 -13.52 -8.14 -13.07
N PHE A 145 -14.05 -6.97 -13.45
CA PHE A 145 -13.42 -6.01 -14.36
C PHE A 145 -12.07 -5.53 -13.81
N TRP A 146 -12.03 -5.13 -12.54
CA TRP A 146 -10.84 -4.62 -11.87
C TRP A 146 -9.88 -5.76 -11.51
N ILE A 147 -10.42 -6.90 -11.05
CA ILE A 147 -9.64 -8.12 -10.74
C ILE A 147 -8.82 -8.57 -11.93
N LYS A 148 -9.46 -8.68 -13.09
CA LYS A 148 -8.78 -9.16 -14.30
C LYS A 148 -7.64 -8.26 -14.76
N ARG A 149 -7.70 -6.96 -14.46
CA ARG A 149 -6.77 -5.95 -15.00
C ARG A 149 -5.54 -5.69 -14.13
N GLN A 150 -5.62 -6.00 -12.85
CA GLN A 150 -4.48 -5.85 -11.93
C GLN A 150 -3.88 -4.43 -11.90
N TRP A 151 -4.72 -3.42 -12.05
CA TRP A 151 -4.29 -2.03 -12.08
C TRP A 151 -3.96 -1.46 -10.70
N ILE A 152 -3.15 -0.40 -10.69
CA ILE A 152 -2.72 0.26 -9.45
C ILE A 152 -3.79 1.26 -9.04
N PHE A 153 -4.25 1.14 -7.81
CA PHE A 153 -5.27 1.98 -7.22
C PHE A 153 -4.83 2.33 -5.81
N ASP A 154 -4.81 3.62 -5.48
CA ASP A 154 -4.43 4.15 -4.18
C ASP A 154 -5.47 5.22 -3.79
N VAL A 155 -6.10 5.11 -2.62
CA VAL A 155 -7.09 6.10 -2.15
C VAL A 155 -6.66 6.65 -0.82
N LYS A 156 -5.84 7.69 -0.86
CA LYS A 156 -5.32 8.37 0.33
C LYS A 156 -6.33 9.38 0.83
N ILE A 157 -7.25 8.97 1.69
CA ILE A 157 -8.09 9.92 2.42
C ILE A 157 -7.22 10.43 3.57
N VAL A 158 -6.76 11.68 3.51
CA VAL A 158 -5.91 12.27 4.54
C VAL A 158 -6.80 13.06 5.49
N ASP A 159 -7.23 12.36 6.53
CA ASP A 159 -7.89 12.94 7.69
C ASP A 159 -7.09 12.53 8.93
N GLU A 160 -6.58 13.51 9.67
CA GLU A 160 -5.81 13.31 10.91
C GLU A 160 -4.68 12.24 10.86
N GLY A 161 -4.03 12.05 9.70
CA GLY A 161 -2.90 11.11 9.53
C GLY A 161 -3.26 9.69 9.10
N ILE A 162 -4.56 9.39 8.92
CA ILE A 162 -5.01 8.10 8.37
C ILE A 162 -4.73 8.08 6.86
N VAL A 163 -4.24 6.97 6.32
CA VAL A 163 -4.10 6.75 4.87
C VAL A 163 -4.68 5.38 4.52
N TYR A 164 -5.88 5.38 3.97
CA TYR A 164 -6.46 4.16 3.41
C TYR A 164 -5.73 3.76 2.12
N VAL A 165 -5.49 2.47 1.89
CA VAL A 165 -4.86 2.03 0.64
C VAL A 165 -5.46 0.72 0.18
N VAL A 166 -6.24 0.77 -0.91
CA VAL A 166 -6.75 -0.45 -1.55
C VAL A 166 -5.77 -0.89 -2.61
N HIS A 167 -4.91 -1.87 -2.31
CA HIS A 167 -4.03 -2.46 -3.32
C HIS A 167 -4.52 -3.85 -3.69
N PRO A 168 -5.50 -3.95 -4.60
CA PRO A 168 -6.14 -5.23 -4.82
C PRO A 168 -5.20 -6.26 -5.50
N TYR A 169 -4.11 -5.80 -6.15
CA TYR A 169 -3.26 -6.66 -6.99
C TYR A 169 -1.75 -6.37 -6.97
N LYS A 170 -1.26 -5.47 -6.11
CA LYS A 170 0.19 -5.26 -6.02
C LYS A 170 0.79 -6.49 -5.35
N LYS A 171 1.84 -7.07 -5.95
CA LYS A 171 2.69 -8.11 -5.33
C LYS A 171 2.84 -7.76 -3.87
N ARG A 172 2.26 -8.57 -3.00
CA ARG A 172 2.25 -8.32 -1.56
C ARG A 172 3.72 -8.18 -1.11
N TRP A 173 4.01 -7.38 -0.09
CA TRP A 173 5.41 -7.19 0.37
C TRP A 173 6.11 -8.47 0.85
N TYR A 174 5.35 -9.56 0.96
CA TYR A 174 5.79 -10.92 1.26
C TYR A 174 5.87 -11.88 0.07
N GLU A 175 5.52 -11.46 -1.15
CA GLU A 175 5.53 -12.30 -2.35
C GLU A 175 6.86 -12.32 -3.10
N TYR A 176 7.95 -11.84 -2.48
CA TYR A 176 9.30 -12.00 -3.03
C TYR A 176 9.88 -13.41 -2.82
N THR A 177 9.19 -14.29 -2.11
CA THR A 177 9.75 -15.55 -1.65
C THR A 177 9.54 -16.74 -2.58
N ASP A 178 8.45 -16.82 -3.33
CA ASP A 178 8.22 -17.95 -4.25
C ASP A 178 7.13 -17.66 -5.30
N GLU A 179 7.44 -17.86 -6.59
CA GLU A 179 6.47 -17.80 -7.70
C GLU A 179 5.35 -18.85 -7.57
N ARG A 180 5.50 -19.82 -6.66
CA ARG A 180 4.56 -20.93 -6.45
C ARG A 180 3.44 -20.66 -5.44
N MET A 181 3.48 -19.55 -4.70
CA MET A 181 2.52 -19.28 -3.61
C MET A 181 1.23 -18.55 -4.03
N VAL A 182 1.11 -18.11 -5.28
CA VAL A 182 -0.09 -17.38 -5.76
C VAL A 182 -0.92 -18.28 -6.67
N ASN A 183 -1.63 -19.25 -6.10
CA ASN A 183 -2.46 -20.19 -6.89
C ASN A 183 -3.91 -20.32 -6.44
N SER A 184 -4.41 -19.47 -5.53
CA SER A 184 -5.83 -19.51 -5.16
C SER A 184 -6.53 -18.19 -5.47
N SER A 185 -7.66 -18.25 -6.19
CA SER A 185 -8.55 -17.11 -6.43
C SER A 185 -9.15 -16.52 -5.15
N THR A 186 -9.08 -17.27 -4.05
CA THR A 186 -9.52 -16.88 -2.70
C THR A 186 -8.55 -15.88 -2.02
N ASP A 187 -7.28 -15.86 -2.39
CA ASP A 187 -6.29 -14.92 -1.83
C ASP A 187 -6.49 -13.47 -2.33
N LEU A 188 -7.13 -13.28 -3.49
CA LEU A 188 -7.37 -11.96 -4.09
C LEU A 188 -8.37 -11.11 -3.31
N CYS A 189 -9.21 -11.71 -2.47
CA CYS A 189 -10.21 -11.00 -1.65
C CYS A 189 -9.63 -10.41 -0.35
N GLN A 190 -8.41 -10.78 0.04
CA GLN A 190 -7.74 -10.32 1.27
C GLN A 190 -6.57 -9.39 0.94
N CYS A 191 -6.90 -8.18 0.47
CA CYS A 191 -5.90 -7.24 -0.03
C CYS A 191 -6.13 -5.79 0.45
N HIS A 192 -7.22 -5.56 1.19
CA HIS A 192 -7.43 -4.28 1.85
C HIS A 192 -6.37 -4.05 2.91
N ARG A 193 -5.68 -2.92 2.77
CA ARG A 193 -4.69 -2.44 3.71
C ARG A 193 -5.10 -1.08 4.25
N LEU A 194 -4.88 -0.88 5.54
CA LEU A 194 -4.91 0.43 6.15
C LEU A 194 -3.50 0.82 6.55
N ILE A 195 -3.10 2.04 6.22
CA ILE A 195 -1.85 2.65 6.69
C ILE A 195 -2.23 3.73 7.69
N LEU A 196 -1.68 3.66 8.90
CA LEU A 196 -1.81 4.68 9.92
C LEU A 196 -0.48 5.41 10.03
N ASN A 197 -0.44 6.73 9.82
CA ASN A 197 0.74 7.53 10.10
C ASN A 197 0.49 8.27 11.43
N ILE A 198 1.09 7.75 12.49
CA ILE A 198 0.98 8.28 13.84
C ILE A 198 2.29 9.02 14.11
N THR A 199 2.26 10.35 14.15
CA THR A 199 3.47 11.15 14.35
C THR A 199 3.81 11.37 15.82
N SER A 200 2.87 11.09 16.72
CA SER A 200 3.09 11.00 18.16
C SER A 200 2.14 10.01 18.84
N CYS A 201 2.57 9.37 19.93
CA CYS A 201 1.74 8.40 20.67
C CYS A 201 0.40 8.97 21.18
N ASP A 202 0.30 10.30 21.31
CA ASP A 202 -0.91 11.00 21.74
C ASP A 202 -1.92 11.25 20.58
N GLU A 203 -1.50 11.06 19.32
CA GLU A 203 -2.36 11.26 18.15
C GLU A 203 -3.32 10.09 17.90
N PHE A 204 -3.04 8.89 18.45
CA PHE A 204 -4.01 7.81 18.43
C PHE A 204 -5.12 8.07 19.46
N ASN A 205 -6.04 8.95 19.08
CA ASN A 205 -7.12 9.46 19.90
C ASN A 205 -8.48 8.81 19.55
N GLU A 206 -9.54 9.20 20.27
CA GLU A 206 -10.89 8.67 20.04
C GLU A 206 -11.46 8.99 18.65
N LEU A 207 -11.07 10.12 18.03
CA LEU A 207 -11.52 10.46 16.67
C LEU A 207 -10.96 9.47 15.66
N MET A 208 -9.65 9.17 15.72
CA MET A 208 -9.02 8.18 14.86
C MET A 208 -9.67 6.80 15.00
N LYS A 209 -10.01 6.39 16.23
CA LYS A 209 -10.75 5.14 16.46
C LYS A 209 -12.13 5.14 15.83
N ILE A 210 -12.87 6.24 15.94
CA ILE A 210 -14.19 6.40 15.31
C ILE A 210 -14.06 6.27 13.80
N GLU A 211 -13.06 6.90 13.18
CA GLU A 211 -12.81 6.77 11.73
C GLU A 211 -12.43 5.36 11.32
N ILE A 212 -11.55 4.69 12.07
CA ILE A 212 -11.22 3.27 11.83
C ILE A 212 -12.47 2.40 11.91
N GLN A 213 -13.30 2.58 12.94
CA GLN A 213 -14.55 1.83 13.09
C GLN A 213 -15.51 2.09 11.93
N ARG A 214 -15.61 3.33 11.46
CA ARG A 214 -16.40 3.69 10.27
C ARG A 214 -15.90 2.96 9.04
N ILE A 215 -14.60 2.97 8.77
CA ILE A 215 -14.00 2.22 7.66
C ILE A 215 -14.37 0.74 7.75
N LEU A 216 -14.26 0.16 8.95
CA LEU A 216 -14.56 -1.25 9.21
C LEU A 216 -16.03 -1.63 9.04
N THR A 217 -16.97 -0.66 9.09
CA THR A 217 -18.39 -0.94 8.78
C THR A 217 -18.63 -1.23 7.30
N VAL A 218 -17.74 -0.73 6.44
CA VAL A 218 -17.89 -0.84 4.98
C VAL A 218 -16.88 -1.82 4.38
N VAL A 219 -15.68 -1.90 4.95
CA VAL A 219 -14.55 -2.65 4.38
C VAL A 219 -14.04 -3.68 5.37
N GLN A 220 -13.77 -4.90 4.89
CA GLN A 220 -13.01 -5.88 5.65
C GLN A 220 -11.51 -5.67 5.44
N LEU A 221 -10.83 -5.24 6.50
CA LEU A 221 -9.39 -5.03 6.53
C LEU A 221 -8.64 -6.28 7.01
N TYR A 222 -7.59 -6.66 6.30
CA TYR A 222 -6.76 -7.83 6.60
C TYR A 222 -5.30 -7.49 6.86
N HIS A 223 -4.86 -6.31 6.41
CA HIS A 223 -3.48 -5.85 6.53
C HIS A 223 -3.46 -4.46 7.17
N LEU A 224 -2.63 -4.31 8.18
CA LEU A 224 -2.41 -3.03 8.85
C LEU A 224 -0.94 -2.67 8.75
N GLU A 225 -0.67 -1.42 8.43
CA GLU A 225 0.65 -0.83 8.49
C GLU A 225 0.58 0.40 9.39
N ILE A 226 1.51 0.52 10.32
CA ILE A 226 1.57 1.62 11.25
C ILE A 226 2.95 2.23 11.17
N HIS A 227 3.01 3.46 10.66
CA HIS A 227 4.18 4.28 10.69
C HIS A 227 4.14 5.12 11.96
N ASP A 228 5.04 4.81 12.89
CA ASP A 228 5.21 5.48 14.18
C ASP A 228 6.71 5.46 14.51
N ILE A 229 7.19 6.51 15.18
CA ILE A 229 8.57 6.61 15.61
C ILE A 229 8.88 5.49 16.62
N GLU A 230 7.97 5.22 17.56
CA GLU A 230 8.16 4.21 18.61
C GLU A 230 6.82 3.66 19.14
N MET A 231 6.31 2.59 18.53
CA MET A 231 4.99 2.05 18.89
C MET A 231 4.99 1.39 20.28
N ALA A 232 4.22 1.92 21.23
CA ALA A 232 4.02 1.29 22.52
C ALA A 232 3.15 0.02 22.40
N VAL A 233 3.49 -1.03 23.15
CA VAL A 233 2.83 -2.35 23.07
C VAL A 233 1.34 -2.28 23.41
N ASP A 234 0.97 -1.52 24.44
CA ASP A 234 -0.42 -1.32 24.85
C ASP A 234 -1.23 -0.61 23.77
N LYS A 235 -0.64 0.38 23.11
CA LYS A 235 -1.23 1.06 21.94
C LYS A 235 -1.38 0.14 20.75
N LEU A 236 -0.37 -0.68 20.45
CA LEU A 236 -0.48 -1.69 19.39
C LEU A 236 -1.65 -2.63 19.65
N LEU A 237 -1.84 -3.11 20.88
CA LEU A 237 -2.93 -4.01 21.24
C LEU A 237 -4.30 -3.32 21.14
N GLU A 238 -4.39 -2.06 21.61
CA GLU A 238 -5.58 -1.23 21.46
C GLU A 238 -5.97 -1.06 19.99
N ILE A 239 -4.99 -0.85 19.10
CA ILE A 239 -5.21 -0.77 17.66
C ILE A 239 -5.67 -2.12 17.11
N ILE A 240 -4.98 -3.22 17.43
CA ILE A 240 -5.31 -4.58 16.95
C ILE A 240 -6.74 -4.98 17.32
N ASP A 241 -7.21 -4.61 18.50
CA ASP A 241 -8.57 -4.92 18.96
C ASP A 241 -9.67 -4.29 18.09
N LEU A 242 -9.34 -3.22 17.36
CA LEU A 242 -10.27 -2.63 16.39
C LEU A 242 -10.46 -3.53 15.15
N PHE A 243 -9.49 -4.37 14.79
CA PHE A 243 -9.49 -5.10 13.51
C PHE A 243 -9.82 -6.60 13.68
N PRO A 244 -11.09 -7.01 13.55
CA PRO A 244 -11.50 -8.38 13.84
C PRO A 244 -10.97 -9.43 12.85
N ASN A 245 -10.48 -9.02 11.67
CA ASN A 245 -10.05 -9.93 10.60
C ASN A 245 -8.59 -9.74 10.20
N LEU A 246 -7.79 -9.12 11.08
CA LEU A 246 -6.40 -8.80 10.79
C LEU A 246 -5.56 -10.07 10.64
N ILE A 247 -4.87 -10.20 9.51
CA ILE A 247 -4.01 -11.34 9.17
C ILE A 247 -2.54 -10.94 9.21
N SER A 248 -2.23 -9.68 8.88
CA SER A 248 -0.86 -9.19 8.96
C SER A 248 -0.73 -7.77 9.48
N ILE A 249 0.39 -7.52 10.15
CA ILE A 249 0.75 -6.21 10.70
C ILE A 249 2.16 -5.85 10.29
N LYS A 250 2.35 -4.61 9.87
CA LYS A 250 3.65 -3.96 9.72
C LYS A 250 3.75 -2.77 10.67
N ILE A 251 4.85 -2.65 11.41
CA ILE A 251 5.16 -1.47 12.21
C ILE A 251 6.62 -1.07 12.01
N ASP A 252 6.94 0.21 12.18
CA ASP A 252 8.31 0.70 11.97
C ASP A 252 9.26 0.29 13.10
N SER A 253 8.80 0.34 14.36
CA SER A 253 9.55 -0.02 15.57
C SER A 253 8.60 -0.37 16.72
N LEU A 254 9.09 -0.99 17.79
CA LEU A 254 8.31 -1.35 18.98
C LEU A 254 8.99 -0.87 20.27
N SER A 255 8.32 -0.02 21.06
CA SER A 255 8.82 0.42 22.36
C SER A 255 8.46 -0.54 23.48
N LEU A 256 9.48 -1.00 24.22
CA LEU A 256 9.28 -1.69 25.50
C LEU A 256 9.36 -0.74 26.71
N THR A 257 9.68 0.54 26.52
CA THR A 257 10.04 1.47 27.61
C THR A 257 8.87 1.81 28.53
N GLN A 258 7.64 1.84 28.02
CA GLN A 258 6.44 2.04 28.83
C GLN A 258 5.91 0.74 29.45
N ALA A 259 6.45 -0.42 29.06
CA ALA A 259 6.15 -1.71 29.64
C ALA A 259 6.93 -1.95 30.95
N ASN A 260 6.70 -1.10 31.97
CA ASN A 260 6.81 -1.51 33.40
C ASN A 260 5.80 -2.63 33.75
N VAL A 261 5.01 -3.04 32.76
CA VAL A 261 4.15 -4.19 32.67
C VAL A 261 5.04 -5.44 32.63
N SER A 262 5.31 -6.05 33.79
CA SER A 262 5.96 -7.38 33.86
C SER A 262 5.37 -8.30 32.78
N CYS A 263 6.17 -9.15 32.12
CA CYS A 263 5.69 -10.02 31.03
C CYS A 263 4.39 -10.78 31.38
N LYS A 264 4.12 -11.04 32.67
CA LYS A 264 2.84 -11.60 33.17
C LYS A 264 1.60 -10.75 32.86
N LYS A 265 1.69 -9.42 32.96
CA LYS A 265 0.59 -8.52 32.60
C LYS A 265 0.40 -8.47 31.08
N ILE A 266 1.47 -8.49 30.28
CA ILE A 266 1.34 -8.53 28.80
C ILE A 266 0.72 -9.85 28.36
N VAL A 267 1.11 -10.98 28.96
CA VAL A 267 0.47 -12.28 28.72
C VAL A 267 -1.03 -12.24 29.05
N ASN A 268 -1.41 -11.59 30.16
CA ASN A 268 -2.83 -11.42 30.49
C ASN A 268 -3.58 -10.51 29.51
N ILE A 269 -2.93 -9.47 28.95
CA ILE A 269 -3.54 -8.58 27.95
C ILE A 269 -3.64 -9.29 26.57
N SER A 270 -2.65 -10.10 26.19
CA SER A 270 -2.72 -10.92 24.97
C SER A 270 -3.85 -11.95 25.03
N GLN A 271 -4.14 -12.51 26.21
CA GLN A 271 -5.29 -13.41 26.39
C GLN A 271 -6.66 -12.70 26.27
N SER A 272 -6.72 -11.37 26.41
CA SER A 272 -7.96 -10.61 26.22
C SER A 272 -8.22 -10.19 24.77
N THR A 273 -7.17 -10.09 23.94
CA THR A 273 -7.26 -9.58 22.56
C THR A 273 -7.52 -10.72 21.59
N LYS A 274 -8.79 -11.09 21.39
CA LYS A 274 -9.22 -12.21 20.51
C LYS A 274 -8.75 -12.10 19.05
N ASN A 275 -8.33 -10.91 18.63
CA ASN A 275 -7.94 -10.65 17.25
C ASN A 275 -6.48 -11.08 16.96
N THR A 276 -5.63 -11.18 17.98
CA THR A 276 -4.22 -11.52 17.80
C THR A 276 -4.01 -12.95 17.29
N ASP A 277 -4.93 -13.85 17.63
CA ASP A 277 -4.94 -15.25 17.16
C ASP A 277 -5.04 -15.39 15.63
N LYS A 278 -5.57 -14.37 14.93
CA LYS A 278 -5.69 -14.40 13.46
C LYS A 278 -4.44 -13.90 12.75
N ILE A 279 -3.54 -13.24 13.47
CA ILE A 279 -2.33 -12.64 12.90
C ILE A 279 -1.34 -13.76 12.61
N THR A 280 -1.05 -13.96 11.33
CA THR A 280 -0.12 -15.00 10.86
C THR A 280 1.16 -14.42 10.28
N LYS A 281 1.21 -13.10 10.03
CA LYS A 281 2.38 -12.43 9.45
C LYS A 281 2.67 -11.13 10.17
N PHE A 282 3.92 -10.92 10.56
CA PHE A 282 4.36 -9.71 11.23
C PHE A 282 5.62 -9.15 10.55
N TYR A 283 5.65 -7.83 10.35
CA TYR A 283 6.76 -7.09 9.76
C TYR A 283 7.17 -6.01 10.75
N LEU A 284 8.46 -5.92 11.02
CA LEU A 284 9.03 -4.93 11.92
C LEU A 284 10.20 -4.27 11.20
N ASP A 285 10.16 -2.96 10.97
CA ASP A 285 11.20 -2.34 10.16
C ASP A 285 12.53 -2.29 10.93
N ASN A 286 12.49 -2.01 12.24
CA ASN A 286 13.68 -1.97 13.08
C ASN A 286 13.44 -2.68 14.42
N ILE A 287 14.38 -3.53 14.82
CA ILE A 287 14.48 -4.01 16.20
C ILE A 287 15.57 -3.24 16.95
N THR A 288 15.36 -2.96 18.24
CA THR A 288 16.42 -2.44 19.12
C THR A 288 16.92 -3.49 20.10
N GLU A 289 16.05 -4.40 20.52
CA GLU A 289 16.40 -5.52 21.38
C GLU A 289 15.67 -6.82 21.02
N MET A 290 16.32 -7.97 21.25
CA MET A 290 15.73 -9.30 21.06
C MET A 290 14.41 -9.53 21.80
N LYS A 291 14.19 -8.81 22.91
CA LYS A 291 12.97 -8.92 23.71
C LYS A 291 11.72 -8.50 22.91
N GLU A 292 11.85 -7.60 21.96
CA GLU A 292 10.75 -7.17 21.09
C GLU A 292 10.24 -8.35 20.26
N VAL A 293 11.14 -9.11 19.64
CA VAL A 293 10.76 -10.27 18.82
C VAL A 293 10.10 -11.35 19.68
N TYR A 294 10.65 -11.63 20.86
CA TYR A 294 10.05 -12.58 21.79
C TYR A 294 8.65 -12.16 22.25
N LEU A 295 8.43 -10.85 22.40
CA LEU A 295 7.13 -10.31 22.72
C LEU A 295 6.15 -10.54 21.58
N LEU A 296 6.54 -10.23 20.34
CA LEU A 296 5.70 -10.44 19.15
C LEU A 296 5.29 -11.90 18.98
N MET A 297 6.22 -12.83 19.16
CA MET A 297 5.92 -14.27 19.12
C MET A 297 4.89 -14.68 20.17
N LYS A 298 4.92 -14.06 21.35
CA LYS A 298 3.93 -14.31 22.42
C LYS A 298 2.59 -13.64 22.16
N LEU A 299 2.61 -12.44 21.58
CA LEU A 299 1.40 -11.69 21.24
C LEU A 299 0.62 -12.37 20.11
N CYS A 300 1.31 -12.94 19.13
CA CYS A 300 0.70 -13.59 17.96
C CYS A 300 0.99 -15.10 17.97
N PRO A 301 0.22 -15.92 18.70
CA PRO A 301 0.52 -17.34 18.91
C PRO A 301 0.47 -18.18 17.63
N HIS A 302 -0.20 -17.69 16.59
CA HIS A 302 -0.30 -18.33 15.28
C HIS A 302 0.60 -17.66 14.22
N LEU A 303 1.60 -16.89 14.65
CA LEU A 303 2.55 -16.25 13.76
C LEU A 303 3.29 -17.31 12.92
N THR A 304 3.17 -17.22 11.60
CA THR A 304 3.80 -18.14 10.63
C THR A 304 4.96 -17.51 9.88
N TYR A 305 4.98 -16.19 9.77
CA TYR A 305 5.97 -15.42 9.05
C TYR A 305 6.36 -14.17 9.84
N LEU A 306 7.65 -14.02 10.10
CA LEU A 306 8.24 -12.84 10.72
C LEU A 306 9.28 -12.24 9.79
N ARG A 307 9.17 -10.93 9.54
CA ARG A 307 10.17 -10.16 8.78
C ARG A 307 10.70 -8.99 9.58
N ILE A 308 12.01 -8.82 9.57
CA ILE A 308 12.72 -7.72 10.22
C ILE A 308 13.63 -7.00 9.22
N ASP A 309 13.39 -5.72 8.95
CA ASP A 309 14.17 -5.00 7.92
C ASP A 309 15.48 -4.39 8.44
N SER A 310 15.70 -4.40 9.75
CA SER A 310 16.94 -3.90 10.37
C SER A 310 17.15 -4.50 11.74
N LEU A 311 18.34 -5.07 11.97
CA LEU A 311 18.70 -5.73 13.22
C LEU A 311 19.22 -4.78 14.33
N GLY A 312 19.27 -3.46 14.07
CA GLY A 312 19.66 -2.48 15.10
C GLY A 312 21.05 -2.69 15.70
N GLY A 313 21.98 -3.30 14.95
CA GLY A 313 23.32 -3.64 15.43
C GLY A 313 23.42 -4.98 16.16
N ILE A 314 22.33 -5.75 16.24
CA ILE A 314 22.37 -7.15 16.68
C ILE A 314 23.06 -7.97 15.58
N ASP A 315 24.06 -8.75 15.97
CA ASP A 315 24.73 -9.69 15.08
C ASP A 315 23.74 -10.73 14.53
N ALA A 316 23.77 -10.97 13.23
CA ALA A 316 22.81 -11.84 12.57
C ALA A 316 22.94 -13.31 12.97
N GLU A 317 24.15 -13.81 13.27
CA GLU A 317 24.34 -15.18 13.77
C GLU A 317 23.69 -15.31 15.15
N LEU A 318 23.98 -14.35 16.04
CA LEU A 318 23.37 -14.30 17.37
C LEU A 318 21.84 -14.18 17.28
N PHE A 319 21.34 -13.34 16.38
CA PHE A 319 19.91 -13.15 16.13
C PHE A 319 19.24 -14.48 15.76
N VAL A 320 19.76 -15.17 14.75
CA VAL A 320 19.23 -16.46 14.29
C VAL A 320 19.32 -17.51 15.39
N GLU A 321 20.48 -17.64 16.05
CA GLU A 321 20.68 -18.63 17.12
C GLU A 321 19.66 -18.46 18.25
N GLU A 322 19.44 -17.23 18.69
CA GLU A 322 18.52 -16.92 19.78
C GLU A 322 17.05 -17.16 19.40
N ILE A 323 16.63 -16.83 18.17
CA ILE A 323 15.28 -17.15 17.68
C ILE A 323 15.06 -18.66 17.60
N LEU A 324 16.01 -19.42 17.04
CA LEU A 324 15.89 -20.88 16.92
C LEU A 324 15.84 -21.55 18.30
N LYS A 325 16.68 -21.13 19.26
CA LYS A 325 16.60 -21.59 20.66
C LYS A 325 15.22 -21.30 21.25
N LYS A 326 14.68 -20.10 21.02
CA LYS A 326 13.40 -19.69 21.56
C LYS A 326 12.26 -20.55 21.04
N ILE A 327 12.21 -20.79 19.73
CA ILE A 327 11.22 -21.65 19.10
C ILE A 327 11.25 -23.06 19.71
N ASN A 328 12.46 -23.63 19.84
CA ASN A 328 12.63 -24.99 20.35
C ASN A 328 12.30 -25.10 21.85
N GLN A 329 12.50 -24.05 22.65
CA GLN A 329 12.19 -24.03 24.08
C GLN A 329 10.71 -23.79 24.39
N GLU A 330 10.04 -22.90 23.65
CA GLU A 330 8.66 -22.47 23.93
C GLU A 330 7.61 -23.13 23.01
N CYS A 331 7.99 -24.11 22.17
CA CYS A 331 7.12 -24.82 21.23
C CYS A 331 6.28 -23.88 20.33
N HIS A 332 6.93 -22.84 19.78
CA HIS A 332 6.30 -21.98 18.77
C HIS A 332 6.26 -22.68 17.41
N ASP A 333 5.49 -23.76 17.32
CA ASP A 333 5.37 -24.60 16.12
C ASP A 333 4.69 -23.87 14.93
N SER A 334 4.12 -22.69 15.17
CA SER A 334 3.46 -21.92 14.12
C SER A 334 4.44 -21.19 13.21
N LEU A 335 5.55 -20.67 13.75
CA LEU A 335 6.49 -19.86 12.99
C LEU A 335 7.23 -20.79 12.03
N ARG A 336 7.13 -20.53 10.72
CA ARG A 336 7.74 -21.34 9.66
C ARG A 336 8.74 -20.56 8.84
N TRP A 337 8.62 -19.23 8.83
CA TRP A 337 9.42 -18.34 8.02
C TRP A 337 9.97 -17.21 8.87
N LEU A 338 11.28 -17.02 8.78
CA LEU A 338 11.98 -15.86 9.30
C LEU A 338 12.69 -15.17 8.14
N CYS A 339 12.49 -13.87 8.00
CA CYS A 339 13.16 -13.05 7.02
C CYS A 339 13.85 -11.91 7.75
N PHE A 340 15.11 -11.64 7.43
CA PHE A 340 15.73 -10.40 7.85
C PHE A 340 16.63 -9.82 6.77
N PHE A 341 16.86 -8.52 6.86
CA PHE A 341 17.69 -7.77 5.94
C PHE A 341 19.08 -7.54 6.54
N ASP A 342 20.11 -7.75 5.72
CA ASP A 342 21.48 -7.47 6.07
C ASP A 342 22.25 -7.04 4.80
N LEU A 343 22.77 -5.80 4.82
CA LEU A 343 23.52 -5.21 3.71
C LEU A 343 24.84 -5.94 3.46
N ASP A 344 25.44 -6.47 4.52
CA ASP A 344 26.75 -7.12 4.49
C ASP A 344 26.60 -8.64 4.26
N ALA A 345 25.37 -9.11 4.02
CA ALA A 345 25.13 -10.50 3.72
C ALA A 345 25.94 -10.96 2.50
N ASP A 346 26.80 -11.95 2.71
CA ASP A 346 27.56 -12.61 1.67
C ASP A 346 27.46 -14.15 1.79
N GLU A 347 28.12 -14.86 0.88
CA GLU A 347 28.12 -16.32 0.89
C GLU A 347 28.85 -16.92 2.12
N GLU A 348 29.74 -16.16 2.76
CA GLU A 348 30.43 -16.61 3.98
C GLU A 348 29.49 -16.54 5.18
N MET A 349 28.73 -15.46 5.32
CA MET A 349 27.68 -15.32 6.31
C MET A 349 26.62 -16.43 6.18
N ILE A 350 26.16 -16.74 4.96
CA ILE A 350 25.18 -17.82 4.74
C ILE A 350 25.75 -19.16 5.22
N LYS A 351 27.02 -19.46 4.92
CA LYS A 351 27.69 -20.68 5.43
C LYS A 351 27.77 -20.69 6.95
N THR A 352 28.05 -19.55 7.58
CA THR A 352 28.06 -19.44 9.05
C THR A 352 26.69 -19.72 9.64
N LEU A 353 25.62 -19.19 9.03
CA LEU A 353 24.25 -19.48 9.45
C LEU A 353 23.85 -20.95 9.20
N GLU A 354 24.36 -21.58 8.13
CA GLU A 354 24.21 -23.02 7.90
C GLU A 354 24.95 -23.84 8.96
N LEU A 355 26.09 -23.35 9.47
CA LEU A 355 26.81 -24.02 10.56
C LEU A 355 26.07 -23.97 11.89
N ILE A 356 25.10 -23.06 12.09
CA ILE A 356 24.20 -23.10 13.25
C ILE A 356 23.40 -24.42 13.26
N ASP A 357 23.17 -25.05 12.11
CA ASP A 357 22.51 -26.37 12.00
C ASP A 357 23.31 -27.47 12.71
N SER A 358 24.64 -27.32 12.78
CA SER A 358 25.51 -28.23 13.53
C SER A 358 25.24 -28.20 15.04
N LYS A 359 24.67 -27.10 15.56
CA LYS A 359 24.21 -26.95 16.94
C LYS A 359 22.87 -27.67 17.18
N LYS A 360 22.24 -28.25 16.14
CA LYS A 360 20.96 -29.00 16.17
C LYS A 360 19.81 -28.27 16.87
N LEU A 361 19.76 -26.94 16.72
CA LEU A 361 18.78 -26.09 17.40
C LEU A 361 17.36 -26.25 16.83
N LEU A 362 17.23 -26.57 15.54
CA LEU A 362 16.00 -27.01 14.89
C LEU A 362 16.36 -28.06 13.83
N ARG A 363 15.48 -29.04 13.58
CA ARG A 363 15.69 -30.03 12.51
C ARG A 363 15.11 -29.48 11.21
N ASP A 364 15.85 -29.64 10.11
CA ASP A 364 15.37 -29.46 8.73
C ASP A 364 14.92 -28.03 8.38
N TYR A 365 15.79 -27.03 8.61
CA TYR A 365 15.60 -25.69 8.07
C TYR A 365 16.45 -25.43 6.82
N THR A 366 15.98 -24.56 5.94
CA THR A 366 16.66 -24.13 4.72
C THR A 366 16.93 -22.63 4.79
N ILE A 367 18.13 -22.22 4.38
CA ILE A 367 18.49 -20.81 4.24
C ILE A 367 18.53 -20.45 2.76
N LYS A 368 17.96 -19.30 2.41
CA LYS A 368 18.01 -18.75 1.06
C LYS A 368 18.29 -17.26 1.13
N ARG A 369 19.29 -16.80 0.40
CA ARG A 369 19.52 -15.38 0.16
C ARG A 369 18.81 -14.94 -1.12
N VAL A 370 18.08 -13.83 -1.06
CA VAL A 370 17.53 -13.15 -2.24
C VAL A 370 17.89 -11.67 -2.13
N VAL A 371 18.87 -11.23 -2.93
CA VAL A 371 19.43 -9.88 -2.86
C VAL A 371 20.05 -9.63 -1.47
N GLU A 372 19.47 -8.75 -0.66
CA GLU A 372 19.93 -8.36 0.68
C GLU A 372 19.04 -8.95 1.79
N HIS A 373 18.12 -9.85 1.42
CA HIS A 373 17.23 -10.53 2.35
C HIS A 373 17.66 -11.98 2.55
N ILE A 374 17.75 -12.38 3.80
CA ILE A 374 18.02 -13.77 4.22
C ILE A 374 16.71 -14.38 4.71
N TYR A 375 16.35 -15.51 4.11
CA TYR A 375 15.16 -16.28 4.44
C TYR A 375 15.55 -17.60 5.10
N LEU A 376 14.97 -17.86 6.26
CA LEU A 376 15.00 -19.15 6.93
C LEU A 376 13.61 -19.74 6.87
N HIS A 377 13.52 -21.01 6.48
CA HIS A 377 12.28 -21.76 6.40
C HIS A 377 12.44 -23.14 7.02
N TRP A 378 11.49 -23.57 7.83
CA TRP A 378 11.47 -24.90 8.43
C TRP A 378 10.07 -25.49 8.46
N LYS A 379 9.99 -26.82 8.54
CA LYS A 379 8.76 -27.60 8.39
C LYS A 379 7.95 -27.76 9.66
#